data_AF-A0A4V0Y015-F1
#
_entry.id   AF-A0A4V0Y015-F1
#
_cell.length_a   1.000
_cell.length_b   1.000
_cell.length_c   1.000
_cell.angle_alpha   90.00
_cell.angle_beta   90.00
_cell.angle_gamma   90.00
#
_symmetry.space_group_name_H-M   'P 1'
#
loop_
_entity.id
_entity.type
_entity.pdbx_description
1 polymer ?
#
loop_
_entity_poly.entity_id
_entity_poly.type
_entity_poly.pdbx_seq_one_letter_code
_entity_poly.pdbx_strand_id
1 'polypeptide(L)'
;MKFNQPNKTTFAFLVTLLLTLAYAAKASASIVTLPTGIAAGDSYRLMFVTSLTTTASDWGQESSRTRMNSFVTSIANTQAQLVALNTTWNAVWSTPTVSAKDNTETNETNASHESAPIYLLDGTTIVADDNADLWDGSVDNFINITETGSTISAWVWTATDRGSDVFAGYGGLVEFGLTNNTTGYWVERNVRPRTESYHVYAISDVITVAQVPTPATFTMIFAALLGIFIRRSC
;
A
#
# COMPACT_ATOMS: atom_id res chain seq x y z
N MET A 1 30.97 -62.59 -6.13
CA MET A 1 29.94 -61.55 -6.40
C MET A 1 30.59 -60.18 -6.24
N LYS A 2 30.83 -59.46 -7.35
CA LYS A 2 31.26 -58.05 -7.31
C LYS A 2 30.00 -57.18 -7.33
N PHE A 3 29.74 -56.46 -6.25
CA PHE A 3 28.70 -55.44 -6.22
C PHE A 3 29.22 -54.19 -6.95
N ASN A 4 28.47 -53.76 -7.97
CA ASN A 4 28.80 -52.60 -8.79
C ASN A 4 28.60 -51.33 -7.93
N GLN A 5 29.68 -50.62 -7.63
CA GLN A 5 29.63 -49.36 -6.87
C GLN A 5 29.10 -48.25 -7.78
N PRO A 6 28.11 -47.46 -7.36
CA PRO A 6 27.56 -46.39 -8.18
C PRO A 6 28.59 -45.29 -8.44
N ASN A 7 28.61 -44.78 -9.67
CA ASN A 7 29.57 -43.80 -10.15
C ASN A 7 29.45 -42.48 -9.36
N LYS A 8 30.60 -41.94 -8.92
CA LYS A 8 30.75 -40.73 -8.09
C LYS A 8 30.06 -39.48 -8.67
N THR A 9 29.81 -39.45 -9.98
CA THR A 9 29.13 -38.37 -10.70
C THR A 9 27.62 -38.30 -10.41
N THR A 10 26.97 -39.42 -10.09
CA THR A 10 25.52 -39.42 -9.77
C THR A 10 25.24 -38.90 -8.36
N PHE A 11 26.19 -39.05 -7.42
CA PHE A 11 26.04 -38.57 -6.04
C PHE A 11 26.26 -37.05 -5.92
N ALA A 12 27.08 -36.46 -6.80
CA ALA A 12 27.33 -35.02 -6.82
C ALA A 12 26.14 -34.20 -7.35
N PHE A 13 25.33 -34.75 -8.26
CA PHE A 13 24.16 -34.07 -8.83
C PHE A 13 22.94 -34.04 -7.88
N LEU A 14 22.81 -35.02 -6.99
CA LEU A 14 21.71 -35.06 -6.01
C LEU A 14 21.93 -34.08 -4.85
N VAL A 15 23.18 -33.79 -4.49
CA VAL A 15 23.49 -32.85 -3.39
C VAL A 15 23.36 -31.38 -3.81
N THR A 16 23.63 -31.04 -5.07
CA THR A 16 23.40 -29.67 -5.59
C THR A 16 21.93 -29.36 -5.86
N LEU A 17 21.08 -30.36 -6.17
CA LEU A 17 19.64 -30.16 -6.35
C LEU A 17 18.89 -29.96 -5.02
N LEU A 18 19.44 -30.47 -3.90
CA LEU A 18 18.87 -30.33 -2.56
C LEU A 18 19.32 -29.06 -1.80
N LEU A 19 20.36 -28.35 -2.26
CA LEU A 19 20.81 -27.10 -1.64
C LEU A 19 20.23 -25.82 -2.28
N THR A 20 19.47 -25.90 -3.37
CA THR A 20 18.81 -24.73 -3.99
C THR A 20 17.37 -24.52 -3.55
N LEU A 21 16.80 -25.40 -2.71
CA LEU A 21 15.41 -25.32 -2.24
C LEU A 21 15.25 -24.84 -0.78
N ALA A 22 16.30 -24.28 -0.18
CA ALA A 22 16.20 -23.59 1.11
C ALA A 22 16.11 -22.07 0.91
N TYR A 23 15.27 -21.61 -0.02
CA TYR A 23 14.68 -20.29 0.17
C TYR A 23 13.72 -20.45 1.35
N ALA A 24 14.16 -20.03 2.54
CA ALA A 24 13.25 -19.85 3.66
C ALA A 24 12.17 -18.89 3.18
N ALA A 25 11.00 -19.43 2.81
CA ALA A 25 9.81 -18.64 2.66
C ALA A 25 9.60 -17.98 4.03
N LYS A 26 9.95 -16.69 4.13
CA LYS A 26 9.48 -15.90 5.26
C LYS A 26 7.95 -16.03 5.20
N ALA A 27 7.36 -16.53 6.26
CA ALA A 27 5.91 -16.56 6.39
C ALA A 27 5.45 -15.10 6.45
N SER A 28 5.11 -14.54 5.30
CA SER A 28 4.46 -13.25 5.22
C SER A 28 2.97 -13.45 5.47
N ALA A 29 2.37 -12.60 6.30
CA ALA A 29 0.92 -12.58 6.42
C ALA A 29 0.32 -12.21 5.06
N SER A 30 -0.74 -12.90 4.63
CA SER A 30 -1.44 -12.51 3.41
C SER A 30 -2.01 -11.11 3.60
N ILE A 31 -1.78 -10.23 2.63
CA ILE A 31 -2.42 -8.92 2.64
C ILE A 31 -3.92 -9.04 2.37
N VAL A 32 -4.67 -8.10 2.94
CA VAL A 32 -6.11 -7.91 2.73
C VAL A 32 -6.30 -6.53 2.12
N THR A 33 -6.86 -6.48 0.92
CA THR A 33 -7.02 -5.24 0.16
C THR A 33 -8.42 -4.63 0.27
N LEU A 34 -9.39 -5.37 0.79
CA LEU A 34 -10.72 -4.85 1.11
C LEU A 34 -10.88 -4.85 2.63
N PRO A 35 -10.87 -3.67 3.28
CA PRO A 35 -11.08 -3.59 4.71
C PRO A 35 -12.43 -4.18 5.15
N THR A 36 -12.44 -4.81 6.32
CA THR A 36 -13.65 -5.41 6.89
C THR A 36 -14.63 -4.32 7.31
N GLY A 37 -15.91 -4.50 6.98
CA GLY A 37 -16.97 -3.57 7.38
C GLY A 37 -17.26 -2.45 6.37
N ILE A 38 -16.54 -2.37 5.25
CA ILE A 38 -16.83 -1.44 4.16
C ILE A 38 -17.94 -2.02 3.28
N ALA A 39 -19.02 -1.26 3.06
CA ALA A 39 -20.15 -1.71 2.25
C ALA A 39 -19.90 -1.49 0.76
N ALA A 40 -20.71 -2.14 -0.08
CA ALA A 40 -20.64 -1.94 -1.52
C ALA A 40 -21.06 -0.51 -1.90
N GLY A 41 -20.25 0.17 -2.70
CA GLY A 41 -20.40 1.58 -3.06
C GLY A 41 -19.65 2.56 -2.15
N ASP A 42 -19.11 2.11 -1.01
CA ASP A 42 -18.28 2.96 -0.16
C ASP A 42 -16.85 3.07 -0.71
N SER A 43 -16.16 4.15 -0.33
CA SER A 43 -14.80 4.49 -0.73
C SER A 43 -13.81 4.33 0.43
N TYR A 44 -12.59 3.92 0.13
CA TYR A 44 -11.48 3.81 1.09
C TYR A 44 -10.13 4.02 0.37
N ARG A 45 -9.06 4.20 1.14
CA ARG A 45 -7.68 4.16 0.65
C ARG A 45 -6.90 3.08 1.38
N LEU A 46 -5.84 2.60 0.75
CA LEU A 46 -4.87 1.70 1.37
C LEU A 46 -3.53 2.41 1.53
N MET A 47 -2.86 2.18 2.65
CA MET A 47 -1.54 2.70 2.94
C MET A 47 -0.61 1.59 3.44
N PHE A 48 0.64 1.61 2.98
CA PHE A 48 1.67 0.66 3.41
C PHE A 48 3.07 1.29 3.38
N VAL A 49 4.05 0.66 4.02
CA VAL A 49 5.47 1.02 3.91
C VAL A 49 6.20 0.04 2.99
N THR A 50 6.98 0.48 2.02
CA THR A 50 7.67 -0.44 1.10
C THR A 50 8.59 -1.41 1.84
N SER A 51 8.66 -2.69 1.45
CA SER A 51 9.63 -3.64 2.03
C SER A 51 11.07 -3.36 1.58
N LEU A 52 11.24 -2.78 0.40
CA LEU A 52 12.53 -2.34 -0.13
C LEU A 52 12.79 -0.87 0.20
N THR A 53 14.07 -0.50 0.13
CA THR A 53 14.56 0.85 0.38
C THR A 53 15.05 1.53 -0.89
N THR A 54 15.04 2.86 -0.91
CA THR A 54 15.64 3.66 -1.98
C THR A 54 16.41 4.86 -1.41
N THR A 55 17.32 5.42 -2.19
CA THR A 55 18.00 6.67 -1.84
C THR A 55 17.15 7.88 -2.23
N ALA A 56 17.46 9.03 -1.64
CA ALA A 56 16.83 10.31 -1.97
C ALA A 56 17.71 11.18 -2.91
N SER A 57 18.45 10.54 -3.82
CA SER A 57 19.59 11.17 -4.53
C SER A 57 19.28 12.44 -5.33
N ASP A 58 18.08 12.58 -5.87
CA ASP A 58 17.60 13.73 -6.66
C ASP A 58 16.71 14.69 -5.83
N TRP A 59 16.71 14.55 -4.50
CA TRP A 59 15.99 15.44 -3.59
C TRP A 59 16.29 16.91 -3.91
N GLY A 60 15.27 17.76 -3.78
CA GLY A 60 15.33 19.19 -4.15
C GLY A 60 14.86 19.46 -5.57
N GLN A 61 14.47 18.43 -6.31
CA GLN A 61 14.00 18.54 -7.69
C GLN A 61 12.58 18.01 -7.80
N GLU A 62 11.79 18.60 -8.69
CA GLU A 62 10.43 18.13 -8.98
C GLU A 62 10.40 16.69 -9.53
N SER A 63 11.47 16.26 -10.21
CA SER A 63 11.62 14.88 -10.67
C SER A 63 11.67 13.85 -9.54
N SER A 64 12.03 14.26 -8.32
CA SER A 64 12.08 13.35 -7.18
C SER A 64 10.72 12.77 -6.84
N ARG A 65 9.64 13.55 -6.99
CA ARG A 65 8.25 13.08 -6.86
C ARG A 65 7.94 11.93 -7.80
N THR A 66 8.24 12.12 -9.09
CA THR A 66 7.99 11.09 -10.11
C THR A 66 8.75 9.80 -9.82
N ARG A 67 10.02 9.91 -9.39
CA ARG A 67 10.83 8.75 -9.02
C ARG A 67 10.25 8.04 -7.79
N MET A 68 9.85 8.77 -6.75
CA MET A 68 9.27 8.17 -5.54
C MET A 68 7.92 7.50 -5.82
N ASN A 69 7.03 8.13 -6.58
CA ASN A 69 5.76 7.53 -7.00
C ASN A 69 6.01 6.27 -7.86
N SER A 70 6.99 6.33 -8.78
CA SER A 70 7.39 5.16 -9.58
C SER A 70 7.97 4.04 -8.72
N PHE A 71 8.75 4.38 -7.71
CA PHE A 71 9.31 3.41 -6.76
C PHE A 71 8.19 2.68 -6.01
N VAL A 72 7.30 3.40 -5.34
CA VAL A 72 6.20 2.77 -4.58
C VAL A 72 5.25 1.98 -5.49
N THR A 73 4.97 2.49 -6.70
CA THR A 73 4.16 1.78 -7.71
C THR A 73 4.84 0.47 -8.13
N SER A 74 6.16 0.48 -8.37
CA SER A 74 6.90 -0.73 -8.74
C SER A 74 6.88 -1.79 -7.63
N ILE A 75 6.91 -1.36 -6.36
CA ILE A 75 6.81 -2.23 -5.20
C ILE A 75 5.39 -2.79 -5.06
N ALA A 76 4.35 -1.95 -5.16
CA ALA A 76 2.96 -2.41 -5.14
C ALA A 76 2.69 -3.45 -6.24
N ASN A 77 3.24 -3.24 -7.43
CA ASN A 77 3.09 -4.14 -8.57
C ASN A 77 3.77 -5.51 -8.41
N THR A 78 4.55 -5.71 -7.34
CA THR A 78 5.05 -7.05 -6.99
C THR A 78 3.96 -7.95 -6.41
N GLN A 79 2.82 -7.38 -6.01
CA GLN A 79 1.72 -8.09 -5.36
C GLN A 79 0.51 -8.14 -6.28
N ALA A 80 0.13 -9.35 -6.71
CA ALA A 80 -1.00 -9.54 -7.62
C ALA A 80 -2.32 -8.96 -7.07
N GLN A 81 -2.51 -8.99 -5.74
CA GLN A 81 -3.70 -8.43 -5.09
C GLN A 81 -3.77 -6.91 -5.20
N LEU A 82 -2.62 -6.20 -5.11
CA LEU A 82 -2.57 -4.74 -5.26
C LEU A 82 -2.72 -4.32 -6.74
N VAL A 83 -2.14 -5.11 -7.66
CA VAL A 83 -2.33 -4.91 -9.11
C VAL A 83 -3.82 -5.03 -9.48
N ALA A 84 -4.52 -6.00 -8.90
CA ALA A 84 -5.93 -6.25 -9.18
C ALA A 84 -6.86 -5.10 -8.77
N LEU A 85 -6.42 -4.19 -7.89
CA LEU A 85 -7.18 -2.99 -7.53
C LEU A 85 -7.24 -1.97 -8.66
N ASN A 86 -6.30 -2.02 -9.62
CA ASN A 86 -6.21 -1.08 -10.73
C ASN A 86 -6.27 0.40 -10.26
N THR A 87 -5.55 0.70 -9.18
CA THR A 87 -5.41 2.03 -8.58
C THR A 87 -4.00 2.60 -8.83
N THR A 88 -3.83 3.91 -8.63
CA THR A 88 -2.51 4.55 -8.60
C THR A 88 -1.93 4.47 -7.20
N TRP A 89 -0.60 4.38 -7.11
CA TRP A 89 0.13 4.46 -5.83
C TRP A 89 1.03 5.69 -5.83
N ASN A 90 0.79 6.57 -4.86
CA ASN A 90 1.57 7.78 -4.65
C ASN A 90 2.42 7.65 -3.40
N ALA A 91 3.64 8.19 -3.45
CA ALA A 91 4.51 8.23 -2.29
C ALA A 91 4.10 9.39 -1.37
N VAL A 92 4.18 9.21 -0.05
CA VAL A 92 4.16 10.35 0.87
C VAL A 92 5.49 11.07 0.72
N TRP A 93 5.51 12.08 -0.15
CA TRP A 93 6.73 12.77 -0.55
C TRP A 93 6.44 14.20 -1.00
N SER A 94 7.09 15.20 -0.40
CA SER A 94 7.02 16.59 -0.87
C SER A 94 8.15 16.92 -1.85
N THR A 95 7.90 17.88 -2.75
CA THR A 95 8.89 18.59 -3.57
C THR A 95 8.78 20.10 -3.34
N PRO A 96 9.77 20.90 -3.79
CA PRO A 96 9.76 22.35 -3.54
C PRO A 96 8.44 23.07 -3.87
N THR A 97 7.65 22.57 -4.83
CA THR A 97 6.36 23.19 -5.20
C THR A 97 5.13 22.32 -4.99
N VAL A 98 5.27 21.04 -4.62
CA VAL A 98 4.14 20.13 -4.41
C VAL A 98 4.24 19.50 -3.02
N SER A 99 3.24 19.73 -2.19
CA SER A 99 3.15 19.11 -0.87
C SER A 99 2.93 17.60 -0.97
N ALA A 100 3.31 16.85 0.06
CA ALA A 100 2.95 15.43 0.14
C ALA A 100 1.43 15.25 0.09
N LYS A 101 0.66 16.11 0.77
CA LYS A 101 -0.81 16.15 0.71
C LYS A 101 -1.35 16.21 -0.71
N ASP A 102 -0.77 17.08 -1.54
CA ASP A 102 -1.20 17.22 -2.94
C ASP A 102 -0.71 16.05 -3.79
N ASN A 103 0.50 15.53 -3.54
CA ASN A 103 1.03 14.39 -4.28
C ASN A 103 0.22 13.11 -4.04
N THR A 104 -0.35 12.94 -2.85
CA THR A 104 -1.16 11.79 -2.47
C THR A 104 -2.66 12.01 -2.66
N GLU A 105 -3.06 13.17 -3.16
CA GLU A 105 -4.47 13.60 -3.28
C GLU A 105 -5.22 13.51 -1.94
N THR A 106 -4.55 13.86 -0.84
CA THR A 106 -5.11 13.88 0.52
C THR A 106 -5.12 15.28 1.14
N ASN A 107 -4.93 16.34 0.34
CA ASN A 107 -5.07 17.71 0.83
C ASN A 107 -6.53 18.02 1.16
N GLU A 108 -6.85 18.05 2.45
CA GLU A 108 -8.17 18.28 3.03
C GLU A 108 -8.78 19.65 2.67
N THR A 109 -7.95 20.62 2.26
CA THR A 109 -8.41 21.94 1.82
C THR A 109 -8.73 22.01 0.34
N ASN A 110 -8.37 20.98 -0.44
CA ASN A 110 -8.65 20.88 -1.86
C ASN A 110 -9.90 20.01 -2.10
N ALA A 111 -10.99 20.64 -2.54
CA ALA A 111 -12.26 19.96 -2.79
C ALA A 111 -12.20 18.89 -3.91
N SER A 112 -11.15 18.86 -4.73
CA SER A 112 -10.94 17.81 -5.75
C SER A 112 -10.31 16.55 -5.16
N HIS A 113 -9.79 16.60 -3.93
CA HIS A 113 -9.17 15.48 -3.25
C HIS A 113 -10.23 14.79 -2.38
N GLU A 114 -10.84 13.74 -2.94
CA GLU A 114 -11.86 12.96 -2.24
C GLU A 114 -11.32 12.41 -0.93
N SER A 115 -12.08 12.67 0.14
CA SER A 115 -11.78 12.21 1.48
C SER A 115 -12.37 10.82 1.71
N ALA A 116 -11.57 9.91 2.24
CA ALA A 116 -11.96 8.54 2.51
C ALA A 116 -11.12 7.99 3.67
N PRO A 117 -11.64 7.01 4.44
CA PRO A 117 -10.86 6.36 5.49
C PRO A 117 -9.68 5.59 4.89
N ILE A 118 -8.56 5.61 5.60
CA ILE A 118 -7.27 5.07 5.15
C ILE A 118 -6.93 3.85 6.00
N TYR A 119 -6.69 2.71 5.37
CA TYR A 119 -6.43 1.43 6.06
C TYR A 119 -5.06 0.86 5.74
N LEU A 120 -4.54 0.04 6.66
CA LEU A 120 -3.42 -0.84 6.37
C LEU A 120 -3.85 -2.10 5.61
N LEU A 121 -2.86 -2.84 5.11
CA LEU A 121 -3.03 -4.08 4.36
C LEU A 121 -3.35 -5.32 5.23
N ASP A 122 -3.76 -5.14 6.49
CA ASP A 122 -4.29 -6.22 7.34
C ASP A 122 -5.82 -6.32 7.31
N GLY A 123 -6.48 -5.38 6.63
CA GLY A 123 -7.93 -5.36 6.44
C GLY A 123 -8.74 -4.88 7.63
N THR A 124 -8.12 -4.48 8.74
CA THR A 124 -8.84 -4.07 9.96
C THR A 124 -8.32 -2.79 10.58
N THR A 125 -7.05 -2.46 10.38
CA THR A 125 -6.40 -1.34 11.03
C THR A 125 -6.59 -0.06 10.23
N ILE A 126 -7.28 0.90 10.84
CA ILE A 126 -7.44 2.25 10.32
C ILE A 126 -6.20 3.09 10.68
N VAL A 127 -5.66 3.81 9.71
CA VAL A 127 -4.56 4.76 9.88
C VAL A 127 -5.13 6.14 10.17
N ALA A 128 -6.19 6.51 9.46
CA ALA A 128 -6.92 7.75 9.65
C ALA A 128 -8.36 7.61 9.17
N ASP A 129 -9.29 8.26 9.87
CA ASP A 129 -10.71 8.29 9.54
C ASP A 129 -10.99 9.05 8.23
N ASP A 130 -10.18 10.07 7.93
CA ASP A 130 -10.31 10.87 6.73
C ASP A 130 -9.00 11.61 6.35
N ASN A 131 -9.03 12.42 5.29
CA ASN A 131 -7.85 13.19 4.86
C ASN A 131 -7.40 14.21 5.92
N ALA A 132 -8.32 14.84 6.68
CA ALA A 132 -7.94 15.82 7.68
C ALA A 132 -7.27 15.15 8.88
N ASP A 133 -7.79 13.99 9.30
CA ASP A 133 -7.23 13.16 10.37
C ASP A 133 -5.80 12.69 10.03
N LEU A 134 -5.53 12.27 8.79
CA LEU A 134 -4.19 11.89 8.35
C LEU A 134 -3.12 12.98 8.61
N TRP A 135 -3.52 14.25 8.54
CA TRP A 135 -2.61 15.39 8.59
C TRP A 135 -2.79 16.29 9.82
N ASP A 136 -3.57 15.88 10.82
CA ASP A 136 -3.89 16.68 12.01
C ASP A 136 -2.73 16.77 13.02
N GLY A 137 -1.65 16.03 12.77
CA GLY A 137 -0.48 15.93 13.61
C GLY A 137 -0.31 14.57 14.29
N SER A 138 -1.26 13.65 14.10
CA SER A 138 -1.18 12.24 14.48
C SER A 138 -1.80 11.33 13.42
N VAL A 139 -1.64 10.01 13.60
CA VAL A 139 -2.38 8.95 12.93
C VAL A 139 -2.84 7.95 13.99
N ASP A 140 -3.94 7.26 13.76
CA ASP A 140 -4.52 6.33 14.74
C ASP A 140 -3.62 5.13 15.04
N ASN A 141 -2.93 4.63 14.01
CA ASN A 141 -2.11 3.43 14.11
C ASN A 141 -0.78 3.54 13.35
N PHE A 142 0.18 2.72 13.75
CA PHE A 142 1.50 2.63 13.12
C PHE A 142 1.39 2.19 11.66
N ILE A 143 2.05 2.92 10.76
CA ILE A 143 2.12 2.59 9.34
C ILE A 143 3.30 1.65 9.11
N ASN A 144 3.16 0.41 9.58
CA ASN A 144 4.28 -0.52 9.71
C ASN A 144 4.10 -1.81 8.90
N ILE A 145 3.03 -1.92 8.10
CA ILE A 145 2.77 -3.09 7.26
C ILE A 145 3.32 -2.85 5.85
N THR A 146 4.06 -3.83 5.33
CA THR A 146 4.60 -3.80 3.98
C THR A 146 3.61 -4.28 2.93
N GLU A 147 3.92 -4.07 1.65
CA GLU A 147 3.15 -4.63 0.53
C GLU A 147 3.03 -6.16 0.61
N THR A 148 3.97 -6.82 1.28
CA THR A 148 3.93 -8.27 1.50
C THR A 148 3.14 -8.69 2.74
N GLY A 149 2.62 -7.75 3.53
CA GLY A 149 1.94 -8.02 4.80
C GLY A 149 2.87 -8.20 6.00
N SER A 150 4.19 -8.02 5.82
CA SER A 150 5.16 -8.09 6.93
C SER A 150 5.15 -6.79 7.74
N THR A 151 5.17 -6.90 9.07
CA THR A 151 5.33 -5.75 9.97
C THR A 151 6.81 -5.37 10.14
N ILE A 152 7.15 -4.09 10.00
CA ILE A 152 8.52 -3.57 10.12
C ILE A 152 8.61 -2.30 10.98
N SER A 153 9.70 -2.16 11.73
CA SER A 153 10.08 -0.90 12.39
C SER A 153 11.23 -0.26 11.62
N ALA A 154 10.97 0.86 10.95
CA ALA A 154 11.90 1.42 10.00
C ALA A 154 11.85 2.95 9.93
N TRP A 155 12.88 3.54 9.32
CA TRP A 155 12.90 4.94 8.92
C TRP A 155 12.36 5.04 7.50
N VAL A 156 11.65 6.12 7.23
CA VAL A 156 10.93 6.32 5.97
C VAL A 156 11.21 7.70 5.41
N TRP A 157 11.51 7.75 4.11
CA TRP A 157 11.66 9.00 3.40
C TRP A 157 10.31 9.68 3.20
N THR A 158 10.24 10.97 3.51
CA THR A 158 9.04 11.80 3.34
C THR A 158 9.35 13.16 2.72
N ALA A 159 10.52 13.75 3.00
CA ALA A 159 10.85 15.11 2.57
C ALA A 159 9.75 16.14 2.96
N THR A 160 8.97 15.86 3.99
CA THR A 160 7.82 16.66 4.43
C THR A 160 8.06 17.17 5.84
N ASP A 161 7.85 18.47 6.06
CA ASP A 161 7.88 19.10 7.38
C ASP A 161 6.46 19.15 7.97
N ARG A 162 6.32 18.85 9.28
CA ARG A 162 5.02 18.66 9.94
C ARG A 162 4.22 19.95 9.93
N GLY A 163 3.02 19.87 9.40
CA GLY A 163 2.04 20.97 9.46
C GLY A 163 2.39 22.20 8.62
N SER A 164 3.53 22.19 7.92
CA SER A 164 3.86 23.21 6.93
C SER A 164 3.55 22.74 5.50
N ASP A 165 3.33 21.44 5.30
CA ASP A 165 3.05 20.79 4.00
C ASP A 165 4.19 20.99 2.97
N VAL A 166 5.30 21.63 3.36
CA VAL A 166 6.37 21.99 2.45
C VAL A 166 7.44 20.92 2.38
N PHE A 167 8.21 21.04 1.31
CA PHE A 167 9.48 20.38 1.12
C PHE A 167 10.48 20.66 2.25
N ALA A 168 10.99 19.59 2.85
CA ALA A 168 11.85 19.64 4.02
C ALA A 168 13.22 18.98 3.77
N GLY A 169 14.26 19.75 4.06
CA GLY A 169 15.65 19.34 4.05
C GLY A 169 16.60 20.47 3.69
N TYR A 170 17.89 20.27 3.93
CA TYR A 170 18.91 21.30 3.76
C TYR A 170 20.27 20.68 3.46
N GLY A 171 21.04 21.29 2.56
CA GLY A 171 22.45 20.92 2.36
C GLY A 171 22.70 19.46 1.97
N GLY A 172 21.75 18.82 1.27
CA GLY A 172 21.82 17.40 0.89
C GLY A 172 21.28 16.43 1.95
N LEU A 173 20.64 16.96 3.00
CA LEU A 173 19.89 16.20 3.99
C LEU A 173 18.39 16.26 3.65
N VAL A 174 17.69 15.17 3.94
CA VAL A 174 16.29 14.93 3.60
C VAL A 174 15.54 14.54 4.85
N GLU A 175 14.33 15.08 5.02
CA GLU A 175 13.47 14.75 6.15
C GLU A 175 12.95 13.30 6.07
N PHE A 176 12.89 12.64 7.24
CA PHE A 176 12.42 11.26 7.38
C PHE A 176 11.48 11.09 8.58
N GLY A 177 10.56 10.14 8.47
CA GLY A 177 9.64 9.73 9.53
C GLY A 177 9.92 8.32 10.08
N LEU A 178 9.00 7.80 10.90
CA LEU A 178 9.12 6.49 11.54
C LEU A 178 7.84 5.66 11.40
N THR A 179 7.98 4.39 11.01
CA THR A 179 6.85 3.47 10.88
C THR A 179 6.21 3.11 12.23
N ASN A 180 6.93 3.26 13.34
CA ASN A 180 6.51 2.90 14.69
C ASN A 180 6.17 4.12 15.55
N ASN A 181 5.67 5.18 14.94
CA ASN A 181 5.21 6.38 15.62
C ASN A 181 3.85 6.82 15.08
N THR A 182 2.97 7.28 15.95
CA THR A 182 1.64 7.80 15.62
C THR A 182 1.53 9.31 15.77
N THR A 183 2.50 9.98 16.38
CA THR A 183 2.58 11.45 16.39
C THR A 183 3.17 11.93 15.06
N GLY A 184 3.29 13.24 14.84
CA GLY A 184 3.91 13.79 13.63
C GLY A 184 5.29 13.22 13.25
N TYR A 185 5.99 12.53 14.16
CA TYR A 185 7.19 11.74 13.85
C TYR A 185 6.96 10.57 12.90
N TRP A 186 5.71 10.20 12.60
CA TRP A 186 5.40 9.27 11.52
C TRP A 186 5.86 9.82 10.17
N VAL A 187 5.79 11.15 9.98
CA VAL A 187 6.15 11.83 8.72
C VAL A 187 7.40 12.71 8.85
N GLU A 188 7.66 13.34 10.00
CA GLU A 188 8.79 14.28 10.19
C GLU A 188 9.44 14.05 11.56
N ARG A 189 10.70 13.67 11.59
CA ARG A 189 11.46 13.45 12.85
C ARG A 189 12.78 14.19 12.86
N ASN A 190 13.54 14.07 11.78
CA ASN A 190 14.83 14.69 11.59
C ASN A 190 15.28 14.55 10.12
N VAL A 191 16.42 15.12 9.79
CA VAL A 191 17.02 15.01 8.46
C VAL A 191 18.16 13.97 8.40
N ARG A 192 18.34 13.35 7.24
CA ARG A 192 19.40 12.37 6.97
C ARG A 192 20.06 12.57 5.61
N PRO A 193 21.33 12.18 5.42
CA PRO A 193 21.98 12.26 4.12
C PRO A 193 21.18 11.55 3.02
N ARG A 194 20.94 12.25 1.91
CA ARG A 194 20.18 11.73 0.76
C ARG A 194 20.76 10.45 0.11
N THR A 195 22.00 10.12 0.44
CA THR A 195 22.73 8.93 -0.02
C THR A 195 22.39 7.69 0.78
N GLU A 196 21.75 7.82 1.95
CA GLU A 196 21.24 6.70 2.73
C GLU A 196 20.00 6.10 2.06
N SER A 197 19.71 4.83 2.35
CA SER A 197 18.55 4.13 1.80
C SER A 197 17.52 3.86 2.89
N TYR A 198 16.30 4.38 2.69
CA TYR A 198 15.17 4.17 3.59
C TYR A 198 13.93 3.71 2.83
N HIS A 199 12.95 3.24 3.59
CA HIS A 199 11.67 2.82 3.07
C HIS A 199 10.84 4.05 2.67
N VAL A 200 9.72 3.84 1.99
CA VAL A 200 8.82 4.93 1.55
C VAL A 200 7.39 4.51 1.86
N TYR A 201 6.56 5.44 2.31
CA TYR A 201 5.12 5.17 2.40
C TYR A 201 4.47 5.27 1.04
N ALA A 202 3.56 4.34 0.77
CA ALA A 202 2.71 4.32 -0.40
C ALA A 202 1.26 4.48 0.07
N ILE A 203 0.50 5.32 -0.62
CA ILE A 203 -0.94 5.46 -0.45
C ILE A 203 -1.62 5.37 -1.80
N SER A 204 -2.77 4.68 -1.85
CA SER A 204 -3.55 4.55 -3.07
C SER A 204 -4.37 5.81 -3.38
N ASP A 205 -4.79 5.95 -4.63
CA ASP A 205 -5.97 6.76 -4.94
C ASP A 205 -7.20 6.16 -4.23
N VAL A 206 -8.32 6.90 -4.23
CA VAL A 206 -9.58 6.39 -3.67
C VAL A 206 -10.04 5.14 -4.41
N ILE A 207 -10.35 4.09 -3.65
CA ILE A 207 -10.87 2.83 -4.13
C ILE A 207 -12.34 2.74 -3.72
N THR A 208 -13.23 2.60 -4.69
CA THR A 208 -14.66 2.36 -4.43
C THR A 208 -14.96 0.86 -4.50
N VAL A 209 -15.66 0.34 -3.50
CA VAL A 209 -16.12 -1.06 -3.50
C VAL A 209 -17.15 -1.24 -4.60
N ALA A 210 -16.89 -2.14 -5.55
CA ALA A 210 -17.81 -2.41 -6.65
C ALA A 210 -19.20 -2.78 -6.12
N GLN A 211 -20.24 -2.15 -6.67
CA GLN A 211 -21.60 -2.55 -6.39
C GLN A 211 -21.87 -3.91 -7.02
N VAL A 212 -22.33 -4.87 -6.20
CA VAL A 212 -22.83 -6.14 -6.73
C VAL A 212 -24.13 -5.82 -7.47
N PRO A 213 -24.25 -6.08 -8.79
CA PRO A 213 -25.51 -5.88 -9.48
C PRO A 213 -26.55 -6.78 -8.80
N THR A 214 -27.66 -6.19 -8.36
CA THR A 214 -28.76 -6.97 -7.77
C THR A 214 -29.13 -8.05 -8.77
N PRO A 215 -29.05 -9.35 -8.42
CA PRO A 215 -29.48 -10.39 -9.34
C PRO A 215 -30.92 -10.13 -9.75
N ALA A 216 -31.19 -10.06 -11.06
CA ALA A 216 -32.53 -9.88 -11.64
C ALA A 216 -33.54 -10.97 -11.20
N THR A 217 -33.13 -11.92 -10.37
CA THR A 217 -33.94 -12.95 -9.73
C THR A 217 -35.07 -12.38 -8.88
N PHE A 218 -34.94 -11.18 -8.30
CA PHE A 218 -36.08 -10.53 -7.62
C PHE A 218 -37.18 -10.12 -8.60
N THR A 219 -36.84 -9.68 -9.82
CA THR A 219 -37.82 -9.33 -10.85
C THR A 219 -38.51 -10.58 -11.44
N MET A 220 -37.78 -11.70 -11.53
CA MET A 220 -38.30 -12.97 -12.07
C MET A 220 -39.29 -13.68 -11.12
N ILE A 221 -39.15 -13.54 -9.80
CA ILE A 221 -40.13 -14.08 -8.84
C ILE A 221 -41.47 -13.34 -8.93
N PHE A 222 -41.47 -12.02 -9.13
CA PHE A 222 -42.71 -11.25 -9.34
C PHE A 222 -43.39 -11.59 -10.69
N ALA A 223 -42.61 -11.83 -11.75
CA ALA A 223 -43.16 -12.25 -13.04
C ALA A 223 -43.74 -13.70 -13.00
N ALA A 224 -43.09 -14.61 -12.27
CA ALA A 224 -43.56 -15.99 -12.10
C ALA A 224 -44.86 -16.07 -11.27
N LEU A 225 -45.02 -15.22 -10.25
CA LEU A 225 -46.25 -15.15 -9.46
C LEU A 225 -47.42 -14.52 -10.23
N LEU A 226 -47.20 -13.50 -11.07
CA LEU A 226 -48.26 -12.97 -11.95
C LEU A 226 -48.73 -13.99 -13.00
N GLY A 227 -47.84 -14.83 -13.53
CA GLY A 227 -48.19 -15.88 -14.50
C GLY A 227 -49.08 -16.99 -13.92
N ILE A 228 -49.04 -17.23 -12.61
CA ILE A 228 -49.86 -18.26 -11.93
C ILE A 228 -51.29 -17.77 -11.66
N PHE A 229 -51.50 -16.46 -11.44
CA PHE A 229 -52.85 -15.91 -11.24
C PHE A 229 -53.64 -15.71 -12.54
N ILE A 230 -52.97 -15.53 -13.68
CA ILE A 230 -53.64 -15.34 -14.98
C ILE A 230 -54.17 -16.67 -15.55
N ARG A 231 -53.58 -17.81 -15.18
CA ARG A 231 -53.93 -19.14 -15.75
C ARG A 231 -55.11 -19.85 -15.07
N ARG A 232 -55.76 -19.24 -14.07
CA ARG A 232 -56.91 -19.83 -13.34
C ARG A 232 -58.29 -19.23 -13.69
N SER A 233 -58.37 -18.41 -14.74
CA SER A 233 -59.61 -17.69 -15.13
C SER A 233 -60.07 -17.94 -16.57
N CYS A 234 -59.93 -19.16 -17.09
CA CYS A 234 -60.60 -19.64 -18.30
C CYS A 234 -61.04 -21.09 -18.10
#